data_AF-A0A0F8SKU9-F1
#
_entry.id   AF-A0A0F8SKU9-F1
#
_cell.length_a   1.000
_cell.length_b   1.000
_cell.length_c   1.000
_cell.angle_alpha   90.00
_cell.angle_beta   90.00
_cell.angle_gamma   90.00
#
_symmetry.space_group_name_H-M   'P 1'
#
loop_
_entity.id
_entity.type
_entity.pdbx_description
1 polymer ?
#
loop_
_entity_poly.entity_id
_entity_poly.type
_entity_poly.pdbx_seq_one_letter_code
_entity_poly.pdbx_strand_id
1 'polypeptide(L)'
;MLLSHHEGKHSTEDAIELFKEVEKMRSPSSPIPVFTSDDWDAFEEALINVYGKIELPQYKGIGRKPLPKLVPLDDLKYIKVLKKKVKNYV
;
A
#
# COMPACT_ATOMS: atom_id res chain seq x y z
N MET A 1 2.77 14.24 -17.27
CA MET A 1 3.20 12.89 -17.71
C MET A 1 2.42 11.90 -16.87
N LEU A 2 1.61 11.05 -17.50
CA LEU A 2 0.84 9.98 -16.85
C LEU A 2 1.69 8.71 -16.92
N LEU A 3 1.88 8.03 -15.77
CA LEU A 3 2.71 6.82 -15.68
C LEU A 3 1.90 5.56 -16.00
N SER A 4 0.82 5.35 -15.27
CA SER A 4 -0.12 4.25 -15.48
C SER A 4 -1.53 4.73 -15.17
N HIS A 5 -2.51 4.03 -15.74
CA HIS A 5 -3.93 4.28 -15.54
C HIS A 5 -4.65 2.94 -15.53
N HIS A 6 -5.35 2.66 -14.44
CA HIS A 6 -6.12 1.43 -14.27
C HIS A 6 -7.60 1.79 -14.19
N GLU A 7 -8.39 1.26 -15.13
CA GLU A 7 -9.84 1.40 -15.12
C GLU A 7 -10.46 0.15 -14.52
N GLY A 8 -10.87 0.25 -13.25
CA GLY A 8 -11.40 -0.89 -12.50
C GLY A 8 -12.45 -0.46 -11.47
N LYS A 9 -12.84 -1.41 -10.63
CA LYS A 9 -13.63 -1.14 -9.44
C LYS A 9 -12.70 -0.63 -8.34
N HIS A 10 -13.26 -0.05 -7.28
CA HIS A 10 -12.50 0.33 -6.09
C HIS A 10 -12.12 -0.91 -5.25
N SER A 11 -11.52 -1.93 -5.88
CA SER A 11 -11.10 -3.17 -5.22
C SER A 11 -9.60 -3.18 -4.94
N THR A 12 -9.18 -4.06 -4.03
CA THR A 12 -7.78 -4.21 -3.63
C THR A 12 -6.93 -4.81 -4.75
N GLU A 13 -7.50 -5.72 -5.55
CA GLU A 13 -6.81 -6.36 -6.67
C GLU A 13 -6.46 -5.34 -7.76
N ASP A 14 -7.41 -4.46 -8.08
CA ASP A 14 -7.23 -3.39 -9.06
C ASP A 14 -6.12 -2.41 -8.61
N ALA A 15 -6.09 -2.06 -7.33
CA ALA A 15 -5.03 -1.23 -6.76
C ALA A 15 -3.66 -1.94 -6.77
N ILE A 16 -3.62 -3.26 -6.53
CA ILE A 16 -2.39 -4.05 -6.61
C ILE A 16 -1.83 -4.04 -8.04
N GLU A 17 -2.69 -4.17 -9.05
CA GLU A 17 -2.27 -4.15 -10.45
C GLU A 17 -1.67 -2.79 -10.83
N LEU A 18 -2.34 -1.70 -10.45
CA LEU A 18 -1.84 -0.33 -10.65
C LEU A 18 -0.43 -0.14 -10.05
N PHE A 19 -0.21 -0.55 -8.80
CA PHE A 19 1.09 -0.39 -8.15
C PHE A 19 2.18 -1.27 -8.75
N LYS A 20 1.83 -2.47 -9.23
CA LYS A 20 2.78 -3.34 -9.96
C LYS A 20 3.21 -2.71 -11.28
N GLU A 21 2.32 -2.02 -11.99
CA GLU A 21 2.69 -1.30 -13.21
C GLU A 21 3.63 -0.13 -12.91
N VAL A 22 3.34 0.64 -11.86
CA VAL A 22 4.22 1.72 -11.41
C VAL A 22 5.62 1.17 -11.07
N GLU A 23 5.70 0.06 -10.35
CA GLU A 23 6.98 -0.55 -9.98
C GLU A 23 7.74 -1.10 -11.19
N LYS A 24 7.05 -1.66 -12.19
CA LYS A 24 7.67 -2.09 -13.46
C LYS A 24 8.31 -0.94 -14.24
N MET A 25 7.72 0.25 -14.18
CA MET A 25 8.26 1.44 -14.84
C MET A 25 9.37 2.11 -14.04
N ARG A 26 9.44 1.85 -12.73
CA ARG A 26 10.45 2.41 -11.84
C ARG A 26 11.78 1.68 -12.00
N SER A 27 12.88 2.41 -11.88
CA SER A 27 14.20 1.79 -11.78
C SER A 27 14.40 1.19 -10.38
N PRO A 28 14.91 -0.04 -10.24
CA PRO A 28 15.14 -0.68 -8.94
C PRO A 28 16.09 0.11 -8.02
N SER A 29 16.94 0.97 -8.57
CA SER A 29 17.88 1.81 -7.83
C SER A 29 17.29 3.13 -7.33
N SER A 30 16.08 3.49 -7.77
CA SER A 30 15.38 4.67 -7.29
C SER A 30 14.93 4.46 -5.84
N PRO A 31 14.75 5.52 -5.03
CA PRO A 31 13.97 5.42 -3.81
C PRO A 31 12.50 5.08 -4.11
N ILE A 32 11.81 4.51 -3.12
CA ILE A 32 10.37 4.26 -3.16
C ILE A 32 9.63 5.61 -3.21
N PRO A 33 8.68 5.80 -4.13
CA PRO A 33 7.93 7.05 -4.21
C PRO A 33 7.00 7.23 -3.02
N VAL A 34 6.64 8.49 -2.74
CA VAL A 34 5.62 8.82 -1.75
C VAL A 34 4.26 8.69 -2.43
N PHE A 35 3.36 7.89 -1.85
CA PHE A 35 2.00 7.71 -2.36
C PHE A 35 1.03 8.63 -1.63
N THR A 36 0.15 9.27 -2.39
CA THR A 36 -0.93 10.10 -1.84
C THR A 36 -2.25 9.69 -2.48
N SER A 37 -3.25 9.37 -1.68
CA SER A 37 -4.61 9.13 -2.17
C SER A 37 -5.66 9.77 -1.29
N ASP A 38 -6.88 9.84 -1.80
CA ASP A 38 -8.07 10.16 -1.01
C ASP A 38 -8.41 9.00 -0.05
N ASP A 39 -9.52 9.13 0.68
CA ASP A 39 -10.00 8.20 1.71
C ASP A 39 -10.42 6.81 1.17
N TRP A 40 -9.47 6.02 0.64
CA TRP A 40 -9.68 4.69 0.06
C TRP A 40 -8.85 3.63 0.79
N ASP A 41 -9.52 2.69 1.44
CA ASP A 41 -8.87 1.64 2.24
C ASP A 41 -8.15 0.59 1.37
N ALA A 42 -8.64 0.35 0.14
CA ALA A 42 -8.06 -0.61 -0.78
C ALA A 42 -6.59 -0.28 -1.16
N PHE A 43 -6.22 1.00 -1.13
CA PHE A 43 -4.86 1.46 -1.43
C PHE A 43 -3.88 1.08 -0.32
N GLU A 44 -4.30 1.12 0.94
CA GLU A 44 -3.45 0.74 2.07
C GLU A 44 -3.08 -0.75 2.00
N GLU A 45 -4.08 -1.61 1.78
CA GLU A 45 -3.87 -3.05 1.62
C GLU A 45 -3.02 -3.37 0.39
N ALA A 46 -3.27 -2.70 -0.73
CA ALA A 46 -2.52 -2.92 -1.97
C ALA A 46 -1.05 -2.50 -1.84
N LEU A 47 -0.76 -1.37 -1.18
CA LEU A 47 0.60 -0.93 -0.92
C LEU A 47 1.37 -1.92 -0.04
N ILE A 48 0.73 -2.43 1.02
CA ILE A 48 1.32 -3.46 1.88
C ILE A 48 1.58 -4.72 1.05
N ASN A 49 0.63 -5.16 0.21
CA ASN A 49 0.82 -6.35 -0.63
C ASN A 49 1.94 -6.22 -1.69
N VAL A 50 2.18 -5.03 -2.24
CA VAL A 50 3.17 -4.81 -3.30
C VAL A 50 4.56 -4.48 -2.75
N TYR A 51 4.64 -3.59 -1.75
CA TYR A 51 5.89 -3.07 -1.20
C TYR A 51 6.25 -3.64 0.17
N GLY A 52 5.33 -4.36 0.81
CA GLY A 52 5.54 -4.91 2.13
C GLY A 52 6.54 -6.07 2.14
N LYS A 53 7.12 -6.29 3.31
CA LYS A 53 8.06 -7.36 3.58
C LYS A 53 7.37 -8.49 4.31
N ILE A 54 7.70 -9.73 3.94
CA ILE A 54 7.28 -10.90 4.69
C ILE A 54 8.25 -11.09 5.85
N GLU A 55 7.76 -10.89 7.06
CA GLU A 55 8.50 -11.20 8.28
C GLU A 55 8.05 -12.53 8.85
N LEU A 56 9.03 -13.39 9.10
CA LEU A 56 8.85 -14.66 9.79
C LEU A 56 9.21 -14.43 11.27
N PRO A 57 8.22 -14.21 12.15
CA PRO A 57 8.49 -14.04 13.56
C PRO A 57 9.25 -15.24 14.11
N GLN A 58 10.32 -14.98 14.86
CA GLN A 58 11.15 -16.03 15.43
C GLN A 58 10.31 -16.89 16.39
N TYR A 59 10.27 -18.19 16.13
CA TYR A 59 9.53 -19.12 16.97
C TYR A 59 10.21 -19.24 18.33
N LYS A 60 9.49 -18.88 19.40
CA LYS A 60 9.98 -18.93 20.78
C LYS A 60 9.92 -20.33 21.43
N GLY A 61 9.68 -21.38 20.64
CA GLY A 61 9.72 -22.77 21.12
C GLY A 61 8.42 -23.30 21.73
N ILE A 62 7.45 -22.45 22.08
CA ILE A 62 6.20 -22.84 22.74
C ILE A 62 5.01 -22.65 21.81
N GLY A 63 4.20 -23.70 21.63
CA GLY A 63 2.91 -23.65 20.94
C GLY A 63 2.98 -23.79 19.42
N ARG A 64 2.00 -23.23 18.70
CA ARG A 64 1.96 -23.29 17.24
C ARG A 64 2.98 -22.33 16.65
N LYS A 65 3.77 -22.80 15.67
CA LYS A 65 4.69 -21.93 14.92
C LYS A 65 3.92 -20.72 14.37
N PRO A 66 4.43 -19.50 14.57
CA PRO A 66 3.75 -18.31 14.13
C PRO A 66 3.74 -18.27 12.59
N LEU A 67 2.65 -17.77 12.05
CA LEU A 67 2.50 -17.60 10.61
C LEU A 67 3.34 -16.41 10.13
N PRO A 68 3.78 -16.41 8.86
CA PRO A 68 4.40 -15.24 8.25
C PRO A 68 3.46 -14.04 8.35
N LYS A 69 4.02 -12.87 8.64
CA LYS A 69 3.30 -11.60 8.68
C LYS A 69 3.77 -10.71 7.54
N LEU A 70 2.83 -10.06 6.88
CA LEU A 70 3.13 -9.03 5.89
C LEU A 70 3.15 -7.68 6.61
N VAL A 71 4.31 -7.02 6.60
CA VAL A 71 4.52 -5.74 7.29
C VAL A 71 4.96 -4.67 6.29
N PRO A 72 4.57 -3.40 6.49
CA PRO A 72 5.06 -2.31 5.65
C PRO A 72 6.57 -2.14 5.82
N LEU A 73 7.24 -1.74 4.74
CA LEU A 73 8.65 -1.38 4.78
C LEU A 73 8.82 0.00 5.44
N ASP A 74 9.89 0.22 6.21
CA ASP A 74 10.13 1.50 6.90
C ASP A 74 10.23 2.70 5.94
N ASP A 75 10.70 2.47 4.71
CA ASP A 75 10.82 3.50 3.67
C ASP A 75 9.51 3.77 2.91
N LEU A 76 8.47 2.95 3.10
CA LEU A 76 7.18 3.10 2.43
C LEU A 76 6.37 4.22 3.09
N LYS A 77 6.24 5.35 2.39
CA LYS A 77 5.47 6.50 2.86
C LYS A 77 4.15 6.61 2.10
N TYR A 78 3.05 6.61 2.86
CA TYR A 78 1.70 6.76 2.34
C TYR A 78 0.97 7.87 3.10
N ILE A 79 0.33 8.77 2.36
CA ILE A 79 -0.45 9.89 2.89
C ILE A 79 -1.90 9.72 2.44
N LYS A 80 -2.80 9.59 3.41
CA LYS A 80 -4.24 9.53 3.19
C LYS A 80 -4.86 10.91 3.42
N VAL A 81 -5.44 11.51 2.38
CA VAL A 81 -6.08 12.82 2.45
C VAL A 81 -7.54 12.64 2.86
N LEU A 82 -7.87 13.12 4.07
CA LEU A 82 -9.22 13.04 4.61
C LEU A 82 -9.94 14.39 4.48
N LYS A 83 -10.98 14.45 3.65
CA LYS A 83 -11.82 15.65 3.53
C LYS A 83 -12.81 15.70 4.68
N LYS A 84 -12.54 16.54 5.68
CA LYS A 84 -13.49 16.82 6.75
C LYS A 84 -14.56 17.80 6.25
N LYS A 85 -15.82 17.35 6.13
CA LYS A 85 -16.96 18.26 5.98
C LYS A 85 -17.26 18.90 7.35
N VAL A 86 -17.08 20.20 7.48
CA VAL A 86 -17.56 20.96 8.64
C VAL A 86 -19.07 21.19 8.43
N LYS A 87 -19.90 20.67 9.34
CA LYS A 87 -21.33 21.04 9.39
C LYS A 87 -21.41 22.51 9.83
N ASN A 88 -22.22 23.28 9.10
CA ASN A 88 -22.62 24.68 9.34
C ASN A 88 -21.75 25.75 8.66
N TYR A 89 -22.11 26.09 7.42
CA TYR A 89 -22.31 27.49 7.07
C TYR A 89 -23.83 27.71 7.04
N VAL A 90 -24.33 28.51 7.98
CA VAL A 90 -25.65 29.15 7.93
C VAL A 90 -25.59 30.26 6.88
#